data_AF-B7PLV3-F1
#
_entry.id   AF-B7PLV3-F1
#
_cell.length_a   1.000
_cell.length_b   1.000
_cell.length_c   1.000
_cell.angle_alpha   90.00
_cell.angle_beta   90.00
_cell.angle_gamma   90.00
#
_symmetry.space_group_name_H-M   'P 1'
#
loop_
_entity.id
_entity.type
_entity.pdbx_description
1 polymer ?
#
loop_
_entity_poly.entity_id
_entity_poly.type
_entity_poly.pdbx_seq_one_letter_code
_entity_poly.pdbx_strand_id
1 'polypeptide(L)'
;STADVPTVTAKCLSDQLDHFLDNGNIDEAEDVLQSIHPENDHEGYSNKKSNAALVYYVAGYVSRKTVAKNACTSCAAELCVSQKEAMNDVNSYFTAHFDNGGLIYPTDNLAKTVAAMEDAFTSFFSKNSVHEKSMQEFARSLQSSKLP
;
A
#
# COMPACT_ATOMS: atom_id res chain seq x y z
N SER A 1 -39.26 -24.41 18.21
CA SER A 1 -38.74 -24.68 16.86
C SER A 1 -39.47 -23.76 15.90
N THR A 2 -38.79 -23.30 14.83
CA THR A 2 -39.14 -22.27 13.81
C THR A 2 -38.93 -20.82 14.30
N ALA A 3 -37.79 -20.17 14.06
CA ALA A 3 -37.24 -19.67 12.79
C ALA A 3 -38.14 -18.59 12.14
N ASP A 4 -37.97 -17.32 12.53
CA ASP A 4 -38.59 -16.18 11.81
C ASP A 4 -37.87 -14.82 11.98
N VAL A 5 -36.58 -14.82 12.33
CA VAL A 5 -35.80 -13.60 12.65
C VAL A 5 -34.98 -13.00 11.49
N PRO A 6 -34.60 -13.70 10.39
CA PRO A 6 -33.74 -13.10 9.36
C PRO A 6 -34.42 -12.04 8.47
N THR A 7 -35.72 -12.17 8.20
CA THR A 7 -36.40 -11.46 7.10
C THR A 7 -36.82 -10.04 7.46
N VAL A 8 -37.09 -9.76 8.74
CA VAL A 8 -37.56 -8.44 9.23
C VAL A 8 -36.41 -7.42 9.25
N THR A 9 -35.19 -7.87 9.56
CA THR A 9 -34.01 -7.02 9.67
C THR A 9 -33.55 -6.50 8.30
N ALA A 10 -33.61 -7.33 7.25
CA ALA A 10 -33.20 -6.96 5.90
C ALA A 10 -34.09 -5.88 5.27
N LYS A 11 -35.40 -5.93 5.51
CA LYS A 11 -36.35 -4.94 4.98
C LYS A 11 -36.16 -3.56 5.62
N CYS A 12 -35.95 -3.53 6.94
CA CYS A 12 -35.71 -2.30 7.70
C CYS A 12 -34.41 -1.58 7.28
N LEU A 13 -33.40 -2.35 6.87
CA LEU A 13 -32.12 -1.81 6.39
C LEU A 13 -32.21 -1.22 4.98
N SER A 14 -32.98 -1.86 4.09
CA SER A 14 -33.27 -1.31 2.75
C SER A 14 -34.00 0.02 2.83
N ASP A 15 -35.02 0.12 3.70
CA ASP A 15 -35.80 1.35 3.87
C ASP A 15 -34.95 2.50 4.44
N GLN A 16 -33.97 2.19 5.30
CA GLN A 16 -33.00 3.17 5.82
C GLN A 16 -32.01 3.63 4.74
N LEU A 17 -31.52 2.71 3.91
CA LEU A 17 -30.62 3.04 2.82
C LEU A 17 -31.29 3.97 1.80
N ASP A 18 -32.52 3.62 1.37
CA ASP A 18 -33.29 4.45 0.44
C ASP A 18 -33.56 5.85 1.01
N HIS A 19 -33.86 5.94 2.32
CA HIS A 19 -34.03 7.23 2.99
C HIS A 19 -32.78 8.11 2.97
N PHE A 20 -31.59 7.53 3.16
CA PHE A 20 -30.34 8.29 3.10
C PHE A 20 -29.99 8.71 1.67
N LEU A 21 -30.22 7.83 0.69
CA LEU A 21 -30.00 8.14 -0.73
C LEU A 21 -30.93 9.25 -1.23
N ASP A 22 -32.22 9.21 -0.88
CA ASP A 22 -33.22 10.22 -1.28
C ASP A 22 -32.91 11.61 -0.71
N ASN A 23 -32.27 11.67 0.47
CA ASN A 23 -31.87 12.92 1.12
C ASN A 23 -30.47 13.39 0.70
N GLY A 24 -29.72 12.61 -0.08
CA GLY A 24 -28.34 12.91 -0.48
C GLY A 24 -27.31 12.73 0.64
N ASN A 25 -27.67 12.02 1.71
CA ASN A 25 -26.80 11.70 2.85
C ASN A 25 -25.95 10.46 2.52
N ILE A 26 -24.96 10.65 1.64
CA ILE A 26 -24.18 9.55 1.07
C ILE A 26 -23.30 8.85 2.11
N ASP A 27 -22.74 9.60 3.07
CA ASP A 27 -21.87 9.06 4.11
C ASP A 27 -22.64 8.09 5.02
N GLU A 28 -23.86 8.46 5.43
CA GLU A 28 -24.72 7.60 6.24
C GLU A 28 -25.27 6.39 5.45
N ALA A 29 -25.48 6.53 4.14
CA ALA A 29 -25.85 5.42 3.26
C ALA A 29 -24.70 4.39 3.15
N GLU A 30 -23.45 4.86 3.08
CA GLU A 30 -22.24 4.02 3.08
C GLU A 30 -22.11 3.23 4.39
N ASP A 31 -22.30 3.87 5.54
CA ASP A 31 -22.27 3.22 6.86
C ASP A 31 -23.31 2.07 6.96
N VAL A 32 -24.54 2.29 6.46
CA VAL A 32 -25.58 1.26 6.42
C VAL A 32 -25.18 0.11 5.51
N LEU A 33 -24.67 0.39 4.30
CA LEU A 33 -24.20 -0.63 3.36
C LEU A 33 -23.07 -1.48 3.95
N GLN A 34 -22.11 -0.85 4.63
CA GLN A 34 -20.96 -1.52 5.23
C GLN A 34 -21.35 -2.35 6.47
N SER A 35 -22.47 -2.03 7.12
CA SER A 35 -23.04 -2.86 8.19
C SER A 35 -23.71 -4.15 7.67
N ILE A 36 -24.20 -4.14 6.42
CA ILE A 36 -24.88 -5.27 5.77
C ILE A 36 -23.87 -6.19 5.08
N HIS A 37 -22.87 -5.59 4.45
CA HIS A 37 -21.73 -6.26 3.84
C HIS A 37 -20.45 -5.84 4.58
N PRO A 38 -20.16 -6.42 5.76
CA PRO A 38 -18.88 -6.21 6.45
C PRO A 38 -17.70 -6.84 5.70
N GLU A 39 -17.99 -7.72 4.74
CA GLU A 39 -17.03 -8.21 3.75
C GLU A 39 -16.56 -6.98 2.95
N ASN A 40 -15.33 -6.51 3.18
CA ASN A 40 -14.73 -5.48 2.33
C ASN A 40 -14.89 -5.90 0.86
N ASP A 41 -15.27 -4.97 -0.02
CA ASP A 41 -15.21 -5.14 -1.48
C ASP A 41 -13.82 -5.58 -2.00
N HIS A 42 -12.82 -5.55 -1.11
CA HIS A 42 -11.48 -6.08 -1.27
C HIS A 42 -11.36 -7.62 -1.20
N GLU A 43 -12.43 -8.37 -0.89
CA GLU A 43 -12.51 -9.86 -0.93
C GLU A 43 -12.31 -10.40 -2.37
N GLY A 44 -11.08 -10.30 -2.86
CA GLY A 44 -10.69 -10.68 -4.23
C GLY A 44 -9.45 -9.95 -4.75
N TYR A 45 -9.08 -8.83 -4.12
CA TYR A 45 -7.80 -8.15 -4.39
C TYR A 45 -6.61 -8.78 -3.67
N SER A 46 -6.84 -9.83 -2.88
CA SER A 46 -5.81 -10.55 -2.13
C SER A 46 -4.55 -10.83 -2.97
N ASN A 47 -3.43 -10.28 -2.50
CA ASN A 47 -2.05 -10.71 -2.78
C ASN A 47 -1.46 -10.47 -4.17
N LYS A 48 -1.92 -9.47 -4.94
CA LYS A 48 -1.13 -8.99 -6.08
C LYS A 48 0.09 -8.21 -5.58
N LYS A 49 1.21 -8.90 -5.45
CA LYS A 49 2.51 -8.27 -5.14
C LYS A 49 2.95 -7.37 -6.28
N SER A 50 3.59 -6.26 -5.93
CA SER A 50 4.26 -5.42 -6.93
C SER A 50 5.39 -6.19 -7.62
N ASN A 51 5.64 -5.85 -8.89
CA ASN A 51 6.78 -6.39 -9.62
C ASN A 51 8.09 -5.95 -8.92
N ALA A 52 8.95 -6.90 -8.58
CA ALA A 52 10.19 -6.63 -7.86
C ALA A 52 11.12 -5.62 -8.56
N ALA A 53 11.11 -5.56 -9.89
CA ALA A 53 11.88 -4.57 -10.64
C ALA A 53 11.30 -3.14 -10.55
N LEU A 54 9.98 -3.02 -10.40
CA LEU A 54 9.34 -1.72 -10.10
C LEU A 54 9.67 -1.28 -8.68
N VAL A 55 9.61 -2.20 -7.71
CA VAL A 55 10.00 -1.92 -6.32
C VAL A 55 11.46 -1.48 -6.25
N TYR A 56 12.35 -2.17 -6.96
CA TYR A 56 13.76 -1.80 -7.08
C TYR A 56 13.94 -0.38 -7.66
N TYR A 57 13.21 -0.05 -8.73
CA TYR A 57 13.20 1.30 -9.30
C TYR A 57 12.73 2.37 -8.30
N VAL A 58 11.66 2.09 -7.55
CA VAL A 58 11.15 2.97 -6.49
C VAL A 58 12.18 3.13 -5.37
N ALA A 59 12.90 2.08 -4.99
CA ALA A 59 13.98 2.16 -4.02
C ALA A 59 15.12 3.09 -4.51
N GLY A 60 15.46 3.04 -5.80
CA GLY A 60 16.38 4.00 -6.42
C GLY A 60 15.89 5.45 -6.36
N TYR A 61 14.58 5.66 -6.57
CA TYR A 61 13.95 6.98 -6.40
C TYR A 61 14.04 7.49 -4.95
N VAL A 62 13.76 6.62 -3.97
CA VAL A 62 13.89 6.92 -2.54
C VAL A 62 15.34 7.31 -2.22
N SER A 63 16.31 6.52 -2.67
CA SER A 63 17.74 6.80 -2.51
C SER A 63 18.09 8.19 -3.04
N ARG A 64 17.68 8.51 -4.27
CA ARG A 64 17.90 9.83 -4.88
C ARG A 64 17.31 10.98 -4.07
N LYS A 65 16.08 10.84 -3.57
CA LYS A 65 15.46 11.88 -2.75
C LYS A 65 16.14 12.04 -1.40
N THR A 66 16.64 10.95 -0.81
CA THR A 66 17.35 10.98 0.48
C THR A 66 18.74 11.57 0.34
N VAL A 67 19.51 11.15 -0.67
CA VAL A 67 20.87 11.68 -0.94
C VAL A 67 20.81 13.16 -1.34
N ALA A 68 19.82 13.58 -2.14
CA ALA A 68 19.67 14.99 -2.49
C ALA A 68 19.44 15.91 -1.26
N LYS A 69 18.90 15.36 -0.16
CA LYS A 69 18.68 16.08 1.10
C LYS A 69 19.84 15.96 2.08
N ASN A 70 20.75 14.99 1.88
CA ASN A 70 21.83 14.67 2.82
C ASN A 70 23.18 14.67 2.09
N ALA A 71 24.05 15.62 2.42
CA ALA A 71 25.37 15.75 1.79
C ALA A 71 26.41 14.72 2.28
N CYS A 72 26.01 13.76 3.11
CA CYS A 72 26.91 12.78 3.70
C CYS A 72 27.21 11.64 2.71
N THR A 73 28.46 11.56 2.26
CA THR A 73 28.90 10.56 1.27
C THR A 73 28.87 9.13 1.82
N SER A 74 29.18 8.93 3.10
CA SER A 74 29.08 7.60 3.72
C SER A 74 27.63 7.15 3.82
N CYS A 75 26.70 8.03 4.18
CA CYS A 75 25.27 7.70 4.17
C CYS A 75 24.75 7.43 2.76
N ALA A 76 25.24 8.14 1.75
CA ALA A 76 24.87 7.86 0.37
C ALA A 76 25.34 6.47 -0.08
N ALA A 77 26.55 6.05 0.31
CA ALA A 77 27.09 4.73 0.00
C ALA A 77 26.25 3.58 0.60
N GLU A 78 25.57 3.80 1.73
CA GLU A 78 24.62 2.82 2.31
C GLU A 78 23.29 2.72 1.55
N LEU A 79 22.97 3.72 0.71
CA LEU A 79 21.69 3.83 0.02
C LEU A 79 21.78 3.57 -1.49
N CYS A 80 22.96 3.69 -2.10
CA CYS A 80 23.15 3.46 -3.52
C CYS A 80 24.44 2.72 -3.87
N VAL A 81 24.37 1.95 -4.95
CA VAL A 81 25.51 1.26 -5.57
C VAL A 81 25.82 1.84 -6.95
N SER A 82 26.99 1.51 -7.47
CA SER A 82 27.31 1.82 -8.87
C SER A 82 26.44 1.01 -9.83
N GLN A 83 26.22 1.52 -11.05
CA GLN A 83 25.51 0.77 -12.09
C GLN A 83 26.14 -0.61 -12.35
N LYS A 84 27.48 -0.68 -12.34
CA LYS A 84 28.21 -1.94 -12.53
C LYS A 84 27.88 -2.98 -11.44
N GLU A 85 27.77 -2.55 -10.19
CA GLU A 85 27.37 -3.42 -9.09
C GLU A 85 25.90 -3.83 -9.21
N ALA A 86 25.03 -2.89 -9.58
CA ALA A 86 23.61 -3.11 -9.75
C ALA A 86 23.26 -4.13 -10.84
N MET A 87 24.09 -4.26 -11.89
CA MET A 87 23.90 -5.27 -12.94
C MET A 87 23.96 -6.71 -12.44
N ASN A 88 24.45 -6.96 -11.22
CA ASN A 88 24.39 -8.28 -10.59
C ASN A 88 23.02 -8.58 -9.96
N ASP A 89 22.17 -7.57 -9.79
CA ASP A 89 20.79 -7.73 -9.31
C ASP A 89 19.85 -7.97 -10.49
N VAL A 90 19.12 -9.08 -10.45
CA VAL A 90 18.14 -9.48 -11.47
C VAL A 90 17.00 -8.48 -11.63
N ASN A 91 16.71 -7.65 -10.62
CA ASN A 91 15.63 -6.66 -10.62
C ASN A 91 16.07 -5.30 -11.18
N SER A 92 17.37 -5.12 -11.46
CA SER A 92 17.91 -3.87 -11.99
C SER A 92 17.49 -3.57 -13.43
N TYR A 93 16.99 -4.57 -14.17
CA TYR A 93 16.69 -4.45 -15.61
C TYR A 93 15.75 -3.30 -15.93
N PHE A 94 14.73 -3.08 -15.10
CA PHE A 94 13.75 -2.01 -15.33
C PHE A 94 14.40 -0.64 -15.14
N THR A 95 15.21 -0.49 -14.09
CA THR A 95 15.94 0.76 -13.85
C THR A 95 16.95 1.03 -14.96
N ALA A 96 17.70 0.02 -15.39
CA ALA A 96 18.63 0.12 -16.50
C ALA A 96 17.96 0.48 -17.83
N HIS A 97 16.75 -0.03 -18.08
CA HIS A 97 16.01 0.29 -19.29
C HIS A 97 15.63 1.78 -19.40
N PHE A 98 15.37 2.44 -18.27
CA PHE A 98 14.99 3.86 -18.22
C PHE A 98 16.15 4.79 -17.84
N ASP A 99 17.36 4.25 -17.63
CA ASP A 99 18.51 5.05 -17.23
C ASP A 99 19.12 5.78 -18.43
N ASN A 100 19.14 7.11 -18.35
CA ASN A 100 19.78 7.99 -19.33
C ASN A 100 21.06 8.63 -18.76
N GLY A 101 21.71 7.96 -17.80
CA GLY A 101 22.96 8.39 -17.18
C GLY A 101 22.79 9.18 -15.88
N GLY A 102 21.66 9.01 -15.20
CA GLY A 102 21.33 9.81 -14.01
C GLY A 102 20.39 9.15 -13.01
N LEU A 103 19.97 7.89 -13.25
CA LEU A 103 19.23 7.13 -12.25
C LEU A 103 20.18 6.56 -11.20
N ILE A 104 19.67 6.50 -9.97
CA ILE A 104 20.39 5.92 -8.83
C ILE A 104 19.91 4.50 -8.63
N TYR A 105 20.86 3.58 -8.50
CA TYR A 105 20.61 2.19 -8.19
C TYR A 105 20.69 1.99 -6.68
N PRO A 106 19.65 1.43 -6.02
CA PRO A 106 19.65 1.22 -4.58
C PRO A 106 20.60 0.11 -4.15
N THR A 107 21.03 0.14 -2.89
CA THR A 107 21.63 -1.05 -2.24
C THR A 107 20.58 -2.16 -2.07
N ASP A 108 21.04 -3.40 -1.95
CA ASP A 108 20.19 -4.57 -1.67
C ASP A 108 19.38 -4.38 -0.37
N ASN A 109 20.01 -3.83 0.68
CA ASN A 109 19.32 -3.53 1.93
C ASN A 109 18.16 -2.54 1.71
N LEU A 110 18.41 -1.43 1.01
CA LEU A 110 17.36 -0.45 0.74
C LEU A 110 16.24 -1.05 -0.13
N ALA A 111 16.58 -1.83 -1.16
CA ALA A 111 15.60 -2.50 -2.00
C ALA A 111 14.71 -3.46 -1.18
N LYS A 112 15.30 -4.23 -0.27
CA LYS A 112 14.57 -5.12 0.66
C LYS A 112 13.69 -4.36 1.65
N THR A 113 14.19 -3.26 2.23
CA THR A 113 13.41 -2.41 3.12
C THR A 113 12.19 -1.84 2.39
N VAL A 114 12.37 -1.30 1.18
CA VAL A 114 11.26 -0.76 0.37
C VAL A 114 10.28 -1.86 -0.06
N ALA A 115 10.78 -3.06 -0.40
CA ALA A 115 9.92 -4.21 -0.68
C ALA A 115 9.08 -4.62 0.54
N ALA A 116 9.68 -4.64 1.73
CA ALA A 116 8.95 -4.93 2.97
C ALA A 116 7.90 -3.85 3.29
N MET A 117 8.19 -2.58 3.02
CA MET A 117 7.21 -1.49 3.16
C MET A 117 6.06 -1.62 2.15
N GLU A 118 6.35 -2.03 0.91
CA GLU A 118 5.33 -2.29 -0.11
C GLU A 118 4.46 -3.49 0.26
N ASP A 119 5.05 -4.60 0.69
CA ASP A 119 4.31 -5.77 1.18
C ASP A 119 3.41 -5.40 2.38
N ALA A 120 3.90 -4.58 3.30
CA ALA A 120 3.12 -4.09 4.43
C ALA A 120 1.97 -3.19 3.97
N PHE A 121 2.22 -2.27 3.04
CA PHE A 121 1.20 -1.40 2.47
C PHE A 121 0.12 -2.22 1.76
N THR A 122 0.51 -3.12 0.86
CA THR A 122 -0.40 -3.98 0.10
C THR A 122 -1.21 -4.87 1.04
N SER A 123 -0.60 -5.48 2.05
CA SER A 123 -1.30 -6.29 3.05
C SER A 123 -2.32 -5.48 3.87
N PHE A 124 -1.95 -4.26 4.29
CA PHE A 124 -2.83 -3.39 5.08
C PHE A 124 -4.00 -2.88 4.24
N PHE A 125 -3.74 -2.29 3.08
CA PHE A 125 -4.77 -1.67 2.24
C PHE A 125 -5.54 -2.65 1.35
N SER A 126 -5.14 -3.93 1.31
CA SER A 126 -6.03 -5.01 0.81
C SER A 126 -7.21 -5.28 1.75
N LYS A 127 -7.23 -4.70 2.95
CA LYS A 127 -8.28 -4.91 3.97
C LYS A 127 -8.87 -3.60 4.50
N ASN A 128 -8.36 -2.48 4.04
CA ASN A 128 -8.73 -1.17 4.55
C ASN A 128 -8.78 -0.21 3.38
N SER A 129 -9.83 0.60 3.30
CA SER A 129 -9.89 1.69 2.35
C SER A 129 -8.84 2.75 2.66
N VAL A 130 -8.33 3.42 1.61
CA VAL A 130 -7.31 4.48 1.76
C VAL A 130 -8.01 5.79 2.15
N HIS A 131 -7.90 6.19 3.41
CA HIS A 131 -8.39 7.46 3.93
C HIS A 131 -7.44 7.96 5.04
N GLU A 132 -7.62 9.20 5.51
CA GLU A 132 -6.68 9.85 6.45
C GLU A 132 -6.43 9.01 7.71
N LYS A 133 -7.50 8.51 8.33
CA LYS A 133 -7.41 7.70 9.56
C LYS A 133 -6.68 6.37 9.35
N SER A 134 -6.96 5.65 8.25
CA SER A 134 -6.29 4.38 7.94
C SER A 134 -4.81 4.58 7.61
N MET A 135 -4.43 5.72 7.03
CA MET A 135 -3.03 6.10 6.83
C MET A 135 -2.29 6.32 8.16
N GLN A 136 -2.93 6.93 9.15
CA GLN A 136 -2.35 7.09 10.49
C GLN A 136 -2.20 5.75 11.23
N GLU A 137 -3.18 4.86 11.07
CA GLU A 137 -3.13 3.50 11.62
C GLU A 137 -2.02 2.67 10.98
N PHE A 138 -1.87 2.75 9.66
CA PHE A 138 -0.78 2.14 8.93
C PHE A 138 0.59 2.65 9.40
N ALA A 139 0.76 3.96 9.55
CA ALA A 139 2.01 4.55 10.04
C ALA A 139 2.38 4.05 11.45
N ARG A 140 1.40 3.94 12.35
CA ARG A 140 1.58 3.35 13.69
C ARG A 140 1.99 1.87 13.60
N SER A 141 1.36 1.11 12.70
CA SER A 141 1.70 -0.30 12.46
C SER A 141 3.14 -0.45 11.96
N LEU A 142 3.57 0.37 11.01
CA LEU A 142 4.94 0.37 10.50
C LEU A 142 5.97 0.70 11.59
N GLN A 143 5.71 1.67 12.45
CA GLN A 143 6.62 2.02 13.56
C GLN A 143 6.80 0.87 14.56
N SER A 144 5.79 0.03 14.73
CA SER A 144 5.87 -1.18 15.57
C SER A 144 6.53 -2.37 14.88
N SER A 145 6.75 -2.28 13.56
CA SER A 145 7.30 -3.37 12.74
C SER A 145 8.82 -3.30 12.69
N LYS A 146 9.47 -4.48 12.67
CA LYS A 146 10.91 -4.58 12.36
C LYS A 146 11.07 -4.74 10.86
N LEU A 147 11.41 -3.66 10.17
CA LEU A 147 11.87 -3.75 8.79
C LEU A 147 13.29 -4.36 8.76
N PRO A 148 13.63 -5.11 7.69
CA PRO A 148 14.95 -5.71 7.51
C PRO A 148 16.06 -4.66 7.38
#